data_AF-A0A2A5PL25-F1
#
_entry.id   AF-A0A2A5PL25-F1
#
_cell.length_a   1.000
_cell.length_b   1.000
_cell.length_c   1.000
_cell.angle_alpha   90.00
_cell.angle_beta   90.00
_cell.angle_gamma   90.00
#
_symmetry.space_group_name_H-M   'P 1'
#
loop_
_entity.id
_entity.type
_entity.pdbx_description
1 polymer ?
#
loop_
_entity_poly.entity_id
_entity_poly.type
_entity_poly.pdbx_seq_one_letter_code
_entity_poly.pdbx_strand_id
1 'polypeptide(L)'
;MTLKPLALSILAATLVSACVAPPKQEVKPPIVFTEPELSAPFYALNPFNYDAPPPFEINLQKAAAQPVTKMVVTNPNDPSKSITLDQNKLIVPTVNNNARSLKFAVLAGENEIDITEIDDFLQLVEGKARHYPPRFSERQERRGFEAKLKEVTQQLDTLAANENASFDILMRAFKASVMARNLDLGSVYTTRSLNYAQRILKINQEDAEANFWFGFGLSEGGGHREAIPYLDKAMKAGVQEAYLSAANNYIAMEQKKNAVQTLKNYKIKYPQEAEVADRLIAEIEKQGRWNVWQVIAPRT
;
A
#
# COMPACT_ATOMS: atom_id res chain seq x y z
N MET A 1 52.03 66.18 27.28
CA MET A 1 51.82 67.15 28.38
C MET A 1 50.46 66.82 29.00
N THR A 2 50.42 66.02 30.07
CA THR A 2 50.32 66.47 31.49
C THR A 2 48.95 67.11 31.76
N LEU A 3 48.06 66.69 32.67
CA LEU A 3 48.19 66.03 33.97
C LEU A 3 46.82 65.43 34.42
N LYS A 4 46.85 64.43 35.31
CA LYS A 4 45.75 64.08 36.24
C LYS A 4 45.82 64.98 37.49
N PRO A 5 44.75 65.09 38.30
CA PRO A 5 44.63 64.27 39.54
C PRO A 5 43.18 63.79 39.83
N LEU A 6 42.90 62.62 40.43
CA LEU A 6 42.72 62.34 41.89
C LEU A 6 42.05 63.50 42.67
N ALA A 7 41.06 63.36 43.56
CA ALA A 7 40.40 62.28 44.31
C ALA A 7 39.01 62.83 44.77
N LEU A 8 38.00 62.04 45.16
CA LEU A 8 37.81 61.58 46.54
C LEU A 8 36.61 60.63 46.64
N SER A 9 36.82 59.63 47.46
CA SER A 9 35.98 58.50 47.90
C SER A 9 34.86 58.86 48.88
N ILE A 10 33.84 57.99 48.97
CA ILE A 10 33.31 57.28 50.17
C ILE A 10 32.03 56.50 49.72
N LEU A 11 32.06 55.17 49.55
CA LEU A 11 31.79 54.10 50.53
C LEU A 11 30.33 54.01 51.04
N ALA A 12 29.58 53.03 50.53
CA ALA A 12 28.66 52.19 51.31
C ALA A 12 28.28 50.94 50.48
N ALA A 13 28.81 49.79 50.88
CA ALA A 13 28.42 48.49 50.37
C ALA A 13 27.27 47.93 51.22
N THR A 14 26.20 47.49 50.59
CA THR A 14 25.24 46.54 51.19
C THR A 14 25.10 45.34 50.27
N LEU A 15 25.52 44.19 50.81
CA LEU A 15 25.37 42.87 50.21
C LEU A 15 23.90 42.44 50.28
N VAL A 16 23.25 42.28 49.12
CA VAL A 16 22.02 41.50 49.02
C VAL A 16 22.40 40.13 48.46
N SER A 17 22.44 39.14 49.33
CA SER A 17 22.53 37.72 48.95
C SER A 17 21.18 37.28 48.38
N ALA A 18 21.04 37.31 47.05
CA ALA A 18 19.94 36.65 46.35
C ALA A 18 20.38 35.25 45.93
N CYS A 19 19.82 34.22 46.57
CA CYS A 19 19.92 32.84 46.13
C CYS A 19 19.21 32.69 44.76
N VAL A 20 19.97 32.67 43.67
CA VAL A 20 19.46 32.31 42.34
C VAL A 20 19.34 30.79 42.30
N ALA A 21 18.12 30.28 42.33
CA ALA A 21 17.88 28.87 42.01
C ALA A 21 18.27 28.62 40.54
N PRO A 22 18.95 27.50 40.22
CA PRO A 22 19.27 27.16 38.83
C PRO A 22 17.97 26.98 38.03
N PRO A 23 17.95 27.32 36.72
CA PRO A 23 16.77 27.16 35.91
C PRO A 23 16.34 25.69 35.93
N LYS A 24 15.08 25.43 36.29
CA LYS A 24 14.49 24.10 36.16
C LYS A 24 14.63 23.68 34.70
N GLN A 25 15.39 22.61 34.45
CA GLN A 25 15.29 21.87 33.20
C GLN A 25 13.81 21.46 33.06
N GLU A 26 13.10 22.07 32.12
CA GLU A 26 11.88 21.48 31.59
C GLU A 26 12.29 20.17 30.93
N VAL A 27 12.16 19.07 31.68
CA VAL A 27 12.14 17.73 31.13
C VAL A 27 10.91 17.70 30.23
N LYS A 28 11.11 17.96 28.94
CA LYS A 28 10.07 17.69 27.94
C LYS A 28 9.64 16.25 28.17
N PRO A 29 8.35 15.96 28.40
CA PRO A 29 7.89 14.59 28.53
C PRO A 29 8.40 13.82 27.31
N PRO A 30 8.84 12.55 27.49
CA PRO A 30 9.26 11.74 26.36
C PRO A 30 8.16 11.82 25.30
N ILE A 31 8.54 12.08 24.05
CA ILE A 31 7.60 12.02 22.93
C ILE A 31 7.13 10.57 22.89
N VAL A 32 5.97 10.30 23.48
CA VAL A 32 5.32 9.01 23.38
C VAL A 32 4.80 8.94 21.96
N PHE A 33 5.52 8.21 21.10
CA PHE A 33 5.04 7.88 19.77
C PHE A 33 3.84 6.95 19.94
N THR A 34 2.64 7.53 19.91
CA THR A 34 1.41 6.76 19.70
C THR A 34 1.32 6.51 18.21
N GLU A 35 1.27 5.24 17.81
CA GLU A 35 0.98 4.88 16.43
C GLU A 35 -0.35 5.55 16.03
N PRO A 36 -0.36 6.36 14.95
CA PRO A 36 -1.58 7.03 14.55
C PRO A 36 -2.64 5.99 14.20
N GLU A 37 -3.89 6.22 14.60
CA GLU A 37 -5.00 5.36 14.17
C GLU A 37 -5.03 5.31 12.64
N LEU A 38 -5.15 4.09 12.09
CA LEU A 38 -5.23 3.89 10.65
C LEU A 38 -6.56 4.45 10.15
N SER A 39 -6.50 5.35 9.16
CA SER A 39 -7.73 5.86 8.55
C SER A 39 -8.38 4.75 7.70
N ALA A 40 -9.69 4.85 7.45
CA ALA A 40 -10.40 3.87 6.61
C ALA A 40 -9.76 3.74 5.20
N PRO A 41 -9.80 2.55 4.56
CA PRO A 41 -9.34 2.41 3.19
C PRO A 41 -10.15 3.32 2.28
N PHE A 42 -9.48 3.94 1.32
CA PHE A 42 -10.11 4.83 0.36
C PHE A 42 -10.78 4.06 -0.79
N TYR A 43 -10.32 2.84 -1.08
CA TYR A 43 -10.88 1.94 -2.09
C TYR A 43 -11.35 0.64 -1.46
N ALA A 44 -12.36 0.00 -2.07
CA ALA A 44 -12.77 -1.35 -1.68
C ALA A 44 -11.61 -2.35 -1.89
N LEU A 45 -11.35 -3.19 -0.90
CA LEU A 45 -10.14 -4.04 -0.87
C LEU A 45 -10.26 -5.29 -1.76
N ASN A 46 -11.44 -5.59 -2.30
CA ASN A 46 -11.67 -6.70 -3.22
C ASN A 46 -12.02 -6.18 -4.64
N PRO A 47 -11.11 -6.21 -5.61
CA PRO A 47 -11.35 -5.68 -6.96
C PRO A 47 -12.33 -6.53 -7.80
N PHE A 48 -12.68 -7.75 -7.35
CA PHE A 48 -13.60 -8.65 -8.04
C PHE A 48 -15.06 -8.45 -7.59
N ASN A 49 -15.26 -8.11 -6.33
CA ASN A 49 -16.56 -7.84 -5.75
C ASN A 49 -16.43 -6.88 -4.55
N TYR A 50 -16.88 -5.63 -4.72
CA TYR A 50 -16.79 -4.62 -3.67
C TYR A 50 -17.62 -4.92 -2.41
N ASP A 51 -18.62 -5.81 -2.50
CA ASP A 51 -19.45 -6.23 -1.36
C ASP A 51 -18.88 -7.46 -0.62
N ALA A 52 -17.76 -8.02 -1.09
CA ALA A 52 -17.13 -9.20 -0.50
C ALA A 52 -15.83 -8.85 0.23
N PRO A 53 -15.49 -9.60 1.30
CA PRO A 53 -14.20 -9.46 1.94
C PRO A 53 -13.07 -9.74 0.94
N PRO A 54 -11.91 -9.09 1.12
CA PRO A 54 -10.73 -9.34 0.30
C PRO A 54 -10.20 -10.78 0.50
N PRO A 55 -9.51 -11.36 -0.50
CA PRO A 55 -8.98 -12.73 -0.42
C PRO A 55 -8.12 -13.00 0.80
N PHE A 56 -7.35 -12.02 1.27
CA PHE A 56 -6.51 -12.13 2.46
C PHE A 56 -7.34 -12.40 3.73
N GLU A 57 -8.41 -11.65 3.97
CA GLU A 57 -9.29 -11.86 5.13
C GLU A 57 -9.97 -13.24 5.09
N ILE A 58 -10.42 -13.66 3.91
CA ILE A 58 -10.99 -15.00 3.70
C ILE A 58 -9.94 -16.06 4.05
N ASN A 59 -8.68 -15.85 3.68
CA ASN A 59 -7.61 -16.78 3.97
C ASN A 59 -7.23 -16.80 5.47
N LEU A 60 -7.27 -15.67 6.17
CA LEU A 60 -7.12 -15.63 7.62
C LEU A 60 -8.22 -16.42 8.33
N GLN A 61 -9.47 -16.25 7.91
CA GLN A 61 -10.60 -17.02 8.46
C GLN A 61 -10.42 -18.52 8.23
N LYS A 62 -10.00 -18.92 7.02
CA LYS A 62 -9.69 -20.33 6.71
C LYS A 62 -8.53 -20.87 7.54
N ALA A 63 -7.47 -20.09 7.73
CA ALA A 63 -6.31 -20.49 8.55
C ALA A 63 -6.74 -20.75 10.00
N ALA A 64 -7.54 -19.84 10.57
CA ALA A 64 -8.05 -19.92 11.94
C ALA A 64 -9.04 -21.10 12.15
N ALA A 65 -9.81 -21.44 11.11
CA ALA A 65 -10.76 -22.55 11.16
C ALA A 65 -10.09 -23.93 11.02
N GLN A 66 -8.85 -24.01 10.50
CA GLN A 66 -8.16 -25.29 10.33
C GLN A 66 -7.55 -25.80 11.64
N PRO A 67 -7.50 -27.13 11.84
CA PRO A 67 -6.77 -27.73 12.95
C PRO A 67 -5.30 -27.27 12.95
N VAL A 68 -4.77 -26.97 14.14
CA VAL A 68 -3.39 -26.54 14.30
C VAL A 68 -2.57 -27.64 14.97
N THR A 69 -1.56 -28.13 14.28
CA THR A 69 -0.52 -28.98 14.89
C THR A 69 0.47 -28.08 15.61
N LYS A 70 0.35 -28.02 16.94
CA LYS A 70 1.25 -27.20 17.78
C LYS A 70 2.69 -27.66 17.64
N MET A 71 3.61 -26.71 17.56
CA MET A 71 5.06 -26.98 17.48
C MET A 71 5.80 -26.18 18.55
N VAL A 72 6.71 -26.82 19.26
CA VAL A 72 7.59 -26.14 20.22
C VAL A 72 8.95 -25.95 19.54
N VAL A 73 9.40 -24.71 19.43
CA VAL A 73 10.67 -24.34 18.82
C VAL A 73 11.49 -23.46 19.77
N THR A 74 12.80 -23.40 19.55
CA THR A 74 13.66 -22.45 20.27
C THR A 74 13.31 -21.02 19.86
N ASN A 75 13.26 -20.10 20.84
CA ASN A 75 12.99 -18.70 20.59
C ASN A 75 14.16 -18.08 19.80
N PRO A 76 13.93 -17.50 18.61
CA PRO A 76 15.00 -16.92 17.79
C PRO A 76 15.69 -15.72 18.45
N ASN A 77 15.00 -15.02 19.36
CA ASN A 77 15.55 -13.87 20.09
C ASN A 77 16.22 -14.27 21.41
N ASP A 78 15.98 -15.49 21.90
CA ASP A 78 16.55 -16.00 23.16
C ASP A 78 16.71 -17.52 23.08
N PRO A 79 17.90 -18.03 22.68
CA PRO A 79 18.14 -19.45 22.51
C PRO A 79 17.95 -20.31 23.77
N SER A 80 17.83 -19.69 24.95
CA SER A 80 17.56 -20.39 26.22
C SER A 80 16.08 -20.69 26.46
N LYS A 81 15.18 -20.11 25.66
CA LYS A 81 13.74 -20.24 25.80
C LYS A 81 13.13 -20.98 24.62
N SER A 82 12.00 -21.64 24.89
CA SER A 82 11.14 -22.20 23.83
C SER A 82 9.90 -21.33 23.64
N ILE A 83 9.37 -21.32 22.43
CA ILE A 83 8.07 -20.77 22.09
C ILE A 83 7.19 -21.86 21.50
N THR A 84 5.89 -21.77 21.76
CA THR A 84 4.89 -22.65 21.15
C THR A 84 4.26 -21.92 19.98
N LEU A 85 4.37 -22.49 18.79
CA LEU A 85 3.66 -22.07 17.59
C LEU A 85 2.32 -22.80 17.55
N ASP A 86 1.22 -22.06 17.71
CA ASP A 86 -0.12 -22.62 17.84
C ASP A 86 -1.17 -21.92 16.96
N GLN A 87 -0.72 -21.14 15.98
CA GLN A 87 -1.58 -20.48 15.00
C GLN A 87 -1.10 -20.79 13.59
N ASN A 88 -2.04 -21.17 12.72
CA ASN A 88 -1.76 -21.33 11.30
C ASN A 88 -1.45 -19.97 10.67
N LYS A 89 -0.37 -19.96 9.90
CA LYS A 89 0.08 -18.85 9.07
C LYS A 89 -0.21 -19.13 7.60
N LEU A 90 -0.17 -18.08 6.79
CA LEU A 90 -0.34 -18.14 5.36
C LEU A 90 1.01 -18.43 4.70
N ILE A 91 1.21 -19.65 4.22
CA ILE A 91 2.49 -20.10 3.66
C ILE A 91 2.39 -20.28 2.15
N VAL A 92 3.35 -19.71 1.42
CA VAL A 92 3.47 -19.87 -0.06
C VAL A 92 4.86 -20.36 -0.45
N PRO A 93 5.01 -21.11 -1.56
CA PRO A 93 6.31 -21.42 -2.13
C PRO A 93 7.03 -20.16 -2.61
N THR A 94 8.35 -20.08 -2.43
CA THR A 94 9.16 -18.96 -2.93
C THR A 94 9.65 -19.17 -4.36
N VAL A 95 9.80 -20.43 -4.80
CA VAL A 95 10.38 -20.83 -6.08
C VAL A 95 9.64 -22.02 -6.70
N ASN A 96 9.85 -22.25 -8.00
CA ASN A 96 9.40 -23.43 -8.75
C ASN A 96 7.89 -23.71 -8.69
N ASN A 97 7.06 -22.68 -8.53
CA ASN A 97 5.61 -22.82 -8.54
C ASN A 97 4.97 -21.74 -9.42
N ASN A 98 4.32 -22.17 -10.49
CA ASN A 98 3.72 -21.31 -11.51
C ASN A 98 2.21 -21.07 -11.29
N ALA A 99 1.65 -21.60 -10.21
CA ALA A 99 0.25 -21.42 -9.83
C ALA A 99 0.15 -20.72 -8.48
N ARG A 100 -1.04 -20.18 -8.18
CA ARG A 100 -1.35 -19.69 -6.83
C ARG A 100 -1.40 -20.89 -5.87
N SER A 101 -0.49 -20.93 -4.90
CA SER A 101 -0.41 -22.01 -3.91
C SER A 101 -0.27 -21.42 -2.52
N LEU A 102 -1.34 -21.53 -1.76
CA LEU A 102 -1.41 -21.15 -0.36
C LEU A 102 -1.71 -22.38 0.47
N LYS A 103 -0.93 -22.57 1.53
CA LYS A 103 -1.23 -23.55 2.58
C LYS A 103 -1.25 -22.88 3.94
N PHE A 104 -1.83 -23.57 4.91
CA PHE A 104 -1.91 -23.13 6.29
C PHE A 104 -1.01 -24.00 7.16
N ALA A 105 -0.02 -23.39 7.82
CA ALA A 105 0.89 -24.10 8.71
C ALA A 105 1.46 -23.14 9.76
N VAL A 106 1.91 -23.67 10.90
CA VAL A 106 2.49 -22.86 11.98
C VAL A 106 3.90 -22.33 11.67
N LEU A 107 4.57 -22.91 10.66
CA LEU A 107 5.93 -22.58 10.28
C LEU A 107 6.13 -22.85 8.78
N ALA A 108 6.87 -21.98 8.10
CA ALA A 108 7.29 -22.19 6.72
C ALA A 108 8.40 -23.27 6.62
N GLY A 109 8.34 -24.10 5.58
CA GLY A 109 9.39 -25.06 5.25
C GLY A 109 10.53 -24.46 4.43
N GLU A 110 11.39 -25.33 3.92
CA GLU A 110 12.40 -24.96 2.94
C GLU A 110 11.72 -24.47 1.65
N ASN A 111 12.23 -23.39 1.05
CA ASN A 111 11.66 -22.76 -0.15
C ASN A 111 10.21 -22.29 0.01
N GLU A 112 9.82 -21.95 1.25
CA GLU A 112 8.54 -21.38 1.59
C GLU A 112 8.71 -20.15 2.47
N ILE A 113 7.67 -19.34 2.53
CA ILE A 113 7.65 -18.14 3.36
C ILE A 113 6.27 -17.94 3.98
N ASP A 114 6.27 -17.46 5.23
CA ASP A 114 5.08 -16.88 5.86
C ASP A 114 4.83 -15.48 5.29
N ILE A 115 3.72 -15.33 4.57
CA ILE A 115 3.31 -14.05 3.99
C ILE A 115 2.23 -13.34 4.81
N THR A 116 1.90 -13.81 6.01
CA THR A 116 0.79 -13.27 6.81
C THR A 116 0.95 -11.77 7.07
N GLU A 117 2.10 -11.34 7.60
CA GLU A 117 2.37 -9.92 7.86
C GLU A 117 2.61 -9.11 6.58
N ILE A 118 3.15 -9.76 5.53
CA ILE A 118 3.35 -9.13 4.23
C ILE A 118 1.98 -8.78 3.63
N ASP A 119 1.06 -9.73 3.56
CA ASP A 119 -0.26 -9.54 2.96
C ASP A 119 -1.15 -8.63 3.80
N ASP A 120 -1.03 -8.66 5.14
CA ASP A 120 -1.69 -7.70 6.02
C ASP A 120 -1.28 -6.27 5.65
N PHE A 121 0.03 -6.01 5.62
CA PHE A 121 0.54 -4.70 5.24
C PHE A 121 0.19 -4.32 3.79
N LEU A 122 0.34 -5.25 2.84
CA LEU A 122 0.01 -5.00 1.43
C LEU A 122 -1.46 -4.63 1.25
N GLN A 123 -2.36 -5.27 1.99
CA GLN A 123 -3.79 -4.92 1.97
C GLN A 123 -4.04 -3.51 2.53
N LEU A 124 -3.40 -3.15 3.64
CA LEU A 124 -3.54 -1.82 4.23
C LEU A 124 -3.08 -0.75 3.24
N VAL A 125 -1.89 -0.90 2.64
CA VAL A 125 -1.35 0.09 1.71
C VAL A 125 -2.11 0.12 0.39
N GLU A 126 -2.67 -1.01 -0.05
CA GLU A 126 -3.57 -1.08 -1.20
C GLU A 126 -4.80 -0.17 -0.99
N GLY A 127 -5.37 -0.18 0.21
CA GLY A 127 -6.44 0.74 0.59
C GLY A 127 -6.09 2.23 0.48
N LYS A 128 -4.81 2.60 0.45
CA LYS A 128 -4.34 4.00 0.38
C LYS A 128 -3.75 4.38 -0.97
N ALA A 129 -3.11 3.44 -1.63
CA ALA A 129 -2.18 3.69 -2.73
C ALA A 129 -2.35 2.75 -3.94
N ARG A 130 -3.42 1.95 -4.00
CA ARG A 130 -3.73 1.15 -5.21
C ARG A 130 -3.79 2.04 -6.45
N HIS A 131 -4.52 3.14 -6.39
CA HIS A 131 -4.70 4.09 -7.49
C HIS A 131 -4.10 5.46 -7.18
N TYR A 132 -3.57 6.12 -8.22
CA TYR A 132 -3.10 7.50 -8.13
C TYR A 132 -4.24 8.52 -8.32
N PRO A 133 -4.29 9.63 -7.55
CA PRO A 133 -3.37 9.98 -6.47
C PRO A 133 -3.64 9.19 -5.16
N PRO A 134 -2.58 8.78 -4.43
CA PRO A 134 -2.75 8.12 -3.15
C PRO A 134 -3.36 9.07 -2.11
N ARG A 135 -4.01 8.50 -1.09
CA ARG A 135 -4.72 9.30 -0.09
C ARG A 135 -4.42 8.88 1.33
N PHE A 136 -4.05 9.89 2.11
CA PHE A 136 -3.79 9.80 3.54
C PHE A 136 -4.43 11.00 4.20
N SER A 137 -5.07 10.77 5.35
CA SER A 137 -5.56 11.86 6.18
C SER A 137 -4.41 12.56 6.89
N GLU A 138 -3.37 11.80 7.25
CA GLU A 138 -2.26 12.29 8.07
C GLU A 138 -0.91 12.11 7.40
N ARG A 139 -0.05 13.14 7.50
CA ARG A 139 1.32 13.08 6.95
C ARG A 139 2.16 12.00 7.63
N GLN A 140 1.95 11.78 8.92
CA GLN A 140 2.69 10.79 9.69
C GLN A 140 2.27 9.36 9.33
N GLU A 141 0.97 9.13 9.10
CA GLU A 141 0.46 7.87 8.54
C GLU A 141 1.16 7.58 7.21
N ARG A 142 1.13 8.53 6.26
CA ARG A 142 1.81 8.39 4.97
C ARG A 142 3.28 7.98 5.14
N ARG A 143 4.05 8.67 5.99
CA ARG A 143 5.47 8.34 6.24
C ARG A 143 5.68 6.93 6.78
N GLY A 144 4.80 6.45 7.66
CA GLY A 144 4.84 5.08 8.17
C GLY A 144 4.65 4.05 7.05
N PHE A 145 3.64 4.24 6.21
CA PHE A 145 3.38 3.39 5.05
C PHE A 145 4.53 3.41 4.05
N GLU A 146 5.10 4.59 3.75
CA GLU A 146 6.26 4.71 2.88
C GLU A 146 7.49 3.94 3.42
N ALA A 147 7.75 4.03 4.73
CA ALA A 147 8.86 3.32 5.36
C ALA A 147 8.66 1.80 5.33
N LYS A 148 7.48 1.32 5.75
CA LYS A 148 7.19 -0.11 5.78
C LYS A 148 7.10 -0.71 4.38
N LEU A 149 6.57 0.02 3.39
CA LEU A 149 6.54 -0.44 2.01
C LEU A 149 7.94 -0.60 1.41
N LYS A 150 8.91 0.25 1.77
CA LYS A 150 10.31 0.05 1.36
C LYS A 150 10.88 -1.24 1.90
N GLU A 151 10.64 -1.54 3.17
CA GLU A 151 11.08 -2.79 3.82
C GLU A 151 10.46 -4.02 3.14
N VAL A 152 9.13 -4.03 3.01
CA VAL A 152 8.39 -5.13 2.39
C VAL A 152 8.78 -5.31 0.92
N THR A 153 8.97 -4.22 0.18
CA THR A 153 9.42 -4.32 -1.22
C THR A 153 10.84 -4.86 -1.29
N GLN A 154 11.76 -4.47 -0.41
CA GLN A 154 13.12 -5.03 -0.38
C GLN A 154 13.13 -6.54 -0.11
N GLN A 155 12.29 -7.01 0.80
CA GLN A 155 12.13 -8.44 1.07
C GLN A 155 11.58 -9.17 -0.15
N LEU A 156 10.51 -8.67 -0.75
CA LEU A 156 9.89 -9.25 -1.95
C LEU A 156 10.81 -9.22 -3.17
N ASP A 157 11.59 -8.15 -3.35
CA ASP A 157 12.56 -8.02 -4.43
C ASP A 157 13.65 -9.08 -4.32
N THR A 158 14.10 -9.38 -3.09
CA THR A 158 15.11 -10.41 -2.83
C THR A 158 14.62 -11.79 -3.25
N LEU A 159 13.35 -12.11 -2.94
CA LEU A 159 12.73 -13.37 -3.34
C LEU A 159 12.46 -13.41 -4.85
N ALA A 160 11.93 -12.31 -5.39
CA ALA A 160 11.59 -12.18 -6.80
C ALA A 160 12.85 -12.11 -7.69
N ALA A 161 14.03 -11.76 -7.18
CA ALA A 161 15.27 -11.76 -7.95
C ALA A 161 15.66 -13.16 -8.43
N ASN A 162 15.18 -14.23 -7.80
CA ASN A 162 15.40 -15.59 -8.27
C ASN A 162 14.72 -15.81 -9.63
N GLU A 163 15.43 -16.39 -10.60
CA GLU A 163 14.92 -16.65 -11.95
C GLU A 163 13.66 -17.53 -11.94
N ASN A 164 13.61 -18.51 -11.03
CA ASN A 164 12.49 -19.43 -10.85
C ASN A 164 11.54 -19.02 -9.71
N ALA A 165 11.55 -17.74 -9.30
CA ALA A 165 10.62 -17.22 -8.30
C ALA A 165 9.16 -17.62 -8.60
N SER A 166 8.42 -17.99 -7.56
CA SER A 166 7.04 -18.45 -7.71
C SER A 166 6.12 -17.34 -8.22
N PHE A 167 5.00 -17.75 -8.81
CA PHE A 167 3.94 -16.85 -9.25
C PHE A 167 3.44 -15.95 -8.11
N ASP A 168 3.23 -16.50 -6.92
CA ASP A 168 2.77 -15.78 -5.73
C ASP A 168 3.74 -14.69 -5.27
N ILE A 169 5.05 -14.96 -5.31
CA ILE A 169 6.09 -13.98 -4.98
C ILE A 169 6.12 -12.87 -6.03
N LEU A 170 6.09 -13.22 -7.31
CA LEU A 170 6.10 -12.24 -8.39
C LEU A 170 4.88 -11.32 -8.31
N MET A 171 3.68 -11.85 -8.06
CA MET A 171 2.46 -11.06 -7.90
C MET A 171 2.59 -10.06 -6.75
N ARG A 172 3.10 -10.48 -5.59
CA ARG A 172 3.29 -9.59 -4.43
C ARG A 172 4.32 -8.50 -4.70
N ALA A 173 5.48 -8.87 -5.27
CA ALA A 173 6.54 -7.92 -5.63
C ALA A 173 6.04 -6.89 -6.67
N PHE A 174 5.23 -7.36 -7.63
CA PHE A 174 4.60 -6.51 -8.63
C PHE A 174 3.64 -5.50 -7.99
N LYS A 175 2.67 -5.95 -7.18
CA LYS A 175 1.71 -5.08 -6.47
C LYS A 175 2.44 -4.06 -5.58
N ALA A 176 3.40 -4.51 -4.79
CA ALA A 176 4.21 -3.66 -3.91
C ALA A 176 4.93 -2.55 -4.71
N SER A 177 5.52 -2.90 -5.86
CA SER A 177 6.20 -1.95 -6.73
C SER A 177 5.24 -0.92 -7.35
N VAL A 178 4.03 -1.33 -7.76
CA VAL A 178 3.01 -0.39 -8.27
C VAL A 178 2.61 0.61 -7.19
N MET A 179 2.35 0.14 -5.97
CA MET A 179 1.97 1.01 -4.84
C MET A 179 3.14 1.93 -4.43
N ALA A 180 4.38 1.44 -4.46
CA ALA A 180 5.58 2.24 -4.17
C ALA A 180 5.79 3.34 -5.21
N ARG A 181 5.53 3.06 -6.49
CA ARG A 181 5.50 4.07 -7.55
C ARG A 181 4.41 5.11 -7.28
N ASN A 182 3.20 4.68 -6.96
CA ASN A 182 2.07 5.58 -6.69
C ASN A 182 2.29 6.47 -5.46
N LEU A 183 3.15 6.05 -4.53
CA LEU A 183 3.61 6.85 -3.38
C LEU A 183 4.84 7.74 -3.67
N ASP A 184 5.29 7.80 -4.92
CA ASP A 184 6.45 8.58 -5.36
C ASP A 184 7.78 8.16 -4.70
N LEU A 185 7.94 6.86 -4.38
CA LEU A 185 9.13 6.36 -3.67
C LEU A 185 10.39 6.26 -4.54
N GLY A 186 10.26 6.49 -5.85
CA GLY A 186 11.38 6.52 -6.80
C GLY A 186 11.06 5.81 -8.12
N SER A 187 11.73 6.22 -9.19
CA SER A 187 11.50 5.69 -10.54
C SER A 187 11.84 4.20 -10.68
N VAL A 188 12.72 3.67 -9.82
CA VAL A 188 13.12 2.25 -9.80
C VAL A 188 11.92 1.31 -9.68
N TYR A 189 10.88 1.72 -8.95
CA TYR A 189 9.68 0.90 -8.75
C TYR A 189 8.87 0.74 -10.04
N THR A 190 8.93 1.69 -10.97
CA THR A 190 8.34 1.55 -12.30
C THR A 190 9.03 0.44 -13.10
N THR A 191 10.37 0.43 -13.12
CA THR A 191 11.14 -0.60 -13.83
C THR A 191 10.91 -1.98 -13.21
N ARG A 192 10.91 -2.07 -11.88
CA ARG A 192 10.63 -3.33 -11.15
C ARG A 192 9.23 -3.85 -11.44
N SER A 193 8.20 -3.01 -11.34
CA SER A 193 6.83 -3.42 -11.63
C SER A 193 6.67 -3.96 -13.05
N LEU A 194 7.29 -3.30 -14.04
CA LEU A 194 7.27 -3.76 -15.44
C LEU A 194 7.99 -5.11 -15.60
N ASN A 195 9.15 -5.30 -14.96
CA ASN A 195 9.88 -6.56 -15.01
C ASN A 195 9.07 -7.72 -14.41
N TYR A 196 8.48 -7.52 -13.24
CA TYR A 196 7.67 -8.55 -12.58
C TYR A 196 6.41 -8.87 -13.39
N ALA A 197 5.70 -7.86 -13.90
CA ALA A 197 4.54 -8.07 -14.76
C ALA A 197 4.87 -8.91 -16.01
N GLN A 198 5.99 -8.62 -16.68
CA GLN A 198 6.42 -9.42 -17.84
C GLN A 198 6.69 -10.88 -17.47
N ARG A 199 7.24 -11.16 -16.29
CA ARG A 199 7.49 -12.52 -15.82
C ARG A 199 6.19 -13.24 -15.45
N ILE A 200 5.28 -12.56 -14.76
CA ILE A 200 3.94 -13.07 -14.44
C ILE A 200 3.20 -13.45 -15.73
N LEU A 201 3.19 -12.57 -16.73
CA LEU A 201 2.50 -12.82 -18.00
C LEU A 201 3.17 -13.91 -18.84
N LYS A 202 4.49 -14.16 -18.70
CA LYS A 202 5.11 -15.35 -19.29
C LYS A 202 4.61 -16.65 -18.66
N ILE A 203 4.30 -16.63 -17.36
CA ILE A 203 3.77 -17.79 -16.63
C ILE A 203 2.28 -18.00 -16.95
N ASN A 204 1.47 -16.95 -16.82
CA ASN A 204 0.04 -17.00 -17.07
C ASN A 204 -0.46 -15.69 -17.71
N GLN A 205 -0.74 -15.74 -19.01
CA GLN A 205 -1.21 -14.59 -19.78
C GLN A 205 -2.67 -14.21 -19.49
N GLU A 206 -3.43 -15.11 -18.86
CA GLU A 206 -4.88 -14.98 -18.64
C GLU A 206 -5.23 -14.81 -17.16
N ASP A 207 -4.25 -14.65 -16.27
CA ASP A 207 -4.54 -14.38 -14.85
C ASP A 207 -5.28 -13.04 -14.72
N ALA A 208 -6.48 -13.09 -14.15
CA ALA A 208 -7.39 -11.96 -14.09
C ALA A 208 -6.81 -10.80 -13.28
N GLU A 209 -6.24 -11.08 -12.11
CA GLU A 209 -5.65 -10.07 -11.22
C GLU A 209 -4.37 -9.48 -11.84
N ALA A 210 -3.51 -10.31 -12.43
CA ALA A 210 -2.30 -9.84 -13.10
C ALA A 210 -2.63 -8.88 -14.26
N ASN A 211 -3.60 -9.25 -15.10
CA ASN A 211 -4.08 -8.41 -16.18
C ASN A 211 -4.69 -7.10 -15.65
N PHE A 212 -5.44 -7.16 -14.56
CA PHE A 212 -5.98 -5.96 -13.92
C PHE A 212 -4.88 -5.01 -13.45
N TRP A 213 -3.96 -5.51 -12.61
CA TRP A 213 -2.86 -4.72 -12.05
C TRP A 213 -1.94 -4.16 -13.12
N PHE A 214 -1.66 -4.94 -14.17
CA PHE A 214 -0.83 -4.46 -15.27
C PHE A 214 -1.55 -3.43 -16.13
N GLY A 215 -2.82 -3.66 -16.44
CA GLY A 215 -3.65 -2.73 -17.20
C GLY A 215 -3.78 -1.37 -16.53
N PHE A 216 -4.18 -1.33 -15.25
CA PHE A 216 -4.29 -0.03 -14.57
C PHE A 216 -2.91 0.57 -14.28
N GLY A 217 -1.91 -0.26 -13.97
CA GLY A 217 -0.52 0.20 -13.77
C GLY A 217 0.04 0.93 -15.00
N LEU A 218 -0.23 0.41 -16.21
CA LEU A 218 0.10 1.07 -17.47
C LEU A 218 -0.71 2.34 -17.68
N SER A 219 -2.03 2.29 -17.46
CA SER A 219 -2.93 3.43 -17.60
C SER A 219 -2.48 4.60 -16.74
N GLU A 220 -2.23 4.39 -15.44
CA GLU A 220 -1.79 5.44 -14.53
C GLU A 220 -0.34 5.90 -14.79
N GLY A 221 0.47 5.06 -15.42
CA GLY A 221 1.83 5.40 -15.87
C GLY A 221 1.90 6.10 -17.23
N GLY A 222 0.77 6.39 -17.87
CA GLY A 222 0.70 7.06 -19.18
C GLY A 222 0.73 6.12 -20.40
N GLY A 223 0.88 4.81 -20.20
CA GLY A 223 0.80 3.78 -21.24
C GLY A 223 -0.63 3.43 -21.62
N HIS A 224 -1.43 4.43 -21.99
CA HIS A 224 -2.89 4.28 -22.09
C HIS A 224 -3.33 3.33 -23.21
N ARG A 225 -2.61 3.30 -24.34
CA ARG A 225 -2.96 2.40 -25.46
C ARG A 225 -2.60 0.96 -25.11
N GLU A 226 -1.46 0.78 -24.46
CA GLU A 226 -0.92 -0.50 -24.01
C GLU A 226 -1.78 -1.11 -22.89
N ALA A 227 -2.42 -0.28 -22.07
CA ALA A 227 -3.30 -0.71 -20.98
C ALA A 227 -4.57 -1.44 -21.46
N ILE A 228 -5.14 -1.01 -22.60
CA ILE A 228 -6.45 -1.48 -23.10
C ILE A 228 -6.56 -3.02 -23.15
N PRO A 229 -5.67 -3.77 -23.82
CA PRO A 229 -5.82 -5.21 -23.93
C PRO A 229 -5.82 -5.92 -22.57
N TYR A 230 -5.08 -5.43 -21.58
CA TYR A 230 -5.02 -6.03 -20.24
C TYR A 230 -6.27 -5.71 -19.43
N LEU A 231 -6.76 -4.47 -19.50
CA LEU A 231 -8.02 -4.08 -18.86
C LEU A 231 -9.22 -4.83 -19.48
N ASP A 232 -9.23 -5.06 -20.78
CA ASP A 232 -10.25 -5.86 -21.46
C ASP A 232 -10.23 -7.32 -21.00
N LYS A 233 -9.05 -7.93 -20.88
CA LYS A 233 -8.90 -9.29 -20.33
C LYS A 233 -9.41 -9.37 -18.89
N ALA A 234 -9.04 -8.40 -18.04
CA ALA A 234 -9.49 -8.34 -16.66
C ALA A 234 -11.03 -8.20 -16.54
N MET A 235 -11.65 -7.32 -17.34
CA MET A 235 -13.11 -7.16 -17.39
C MET A 235 -13.81 -8.45 -17.85
N LYS A 236 -13.28 -9.13 -18.88
CA LYS A 236 -13.81 -10.42 -19.35
C LYS A 236 -13.68 -11.52 -18.31
N ALA A 237 -12.60 -11.50 -17.53
CA ALA A 237 -12.36 -12.44 -16.44
C ALA A 237 -13.12 -12.09 -15.15
N GLY A 238 -13.94 -11.04 -15.15
CA GLY A 238 -14.86 -10.71 -14.05
C GLY A 238 -14.28 -9.78 -12.98
N VAL A 239 -13.15 -9.10 -13.24
CA VAL A 239 -12.64 -8.07 -12.33
C VAL A 239 -13.53 -6.83 -12.42
N GLN A 240 -14.31 -6.58 -11.36
CA GLN A 240 -15.25 -5.46 -11.28
C GLN A 240 -14.54 -4.11 -11.46
N GLU A 241 -13.43 -3.90 -10.76
CA GLU A 241 -12.67 -2.64 -10.77
C GLU A 241 -12.02 -2.32 -12.13
N ALA A 242 -11.83 -3.33 -12.99
CA ALA A 242 -11.24 -3.14 -14.31
C ALA A 242 -12.09 -2.20 -15.19
N TYR A 243 -13.41 -2.14 -14.97
CA TYR A 243 -14.28 -1.19 -15.65
C TYR A 243 -13.97 0.27 -15.29
N LEU A 244 -13.76 0.56 -14.01
CA LEU A 244 -13.40 1.90 -13.55
C LEU A 244 -12.02 2.29 -14.06
N SER A 245 -11.05 1.37 -14.01
CA SER A 245 -9.71 1.58 -14.57
C SER A 245 -9.73 1.81 -16.08
N ALA A 246 -10.59 1.10 -16.83
CA ALA A 246 -10.78 1.29 -18.27
C ALA A 246 -11.47 2.63 -18.58
N ALA A 247 -12.48 3.04 -17.81
CA ALA A 247 -13.09 4.36 -17.93
C ALA A 247 -12.06 5.47 -17.67
N ASN A 248 -11.23 5.32 -16.63
CA ASN A 248 -10.13 6.23 -16.33
C ASN A 248 -9.12 6.34 -17.48
N ASN A 249 -8.74 5.20 -18.05
CA ASN A 249 -7.85 5.13 -19.22
C ASN A 249 -8.41 5.93 -20.40
N TYR A 250 -9.70 5.76 -20.71
CA TYR A 250 -10.35 6.50 -21.79
C TYR A 250 -10.50 8.00 -21.51
N ILE A 251 -10.68 8.41 -20.24
CA ILE A 251 -10.64 9.83 -19.87
C ILE A 251 -9.28 10.43 -20.19
N ALA A 252 -8.19 9.76 -19.79
CA ALA A 252 -6.82 10.24 -20.03
C ALA A 252 -6.46 10.32 -21.52
N MET A 253 -7.10 9.50 -22.36
CA MET A 253 -6.98 9.55 -23.83
C MET A 253 -7.94 10.57 -24.49
N GLU A 254 -8.67 11.37 -23.71
CA GLU A 254 -9.73 12.29 -24.17
C GLU A 254 -10.88 11.58 -24.92
N GLN A 255 -11.04 10.27 -24.74
CA GLN A 255 -12.07 9.45 -25.38
C GLN A 255 -13.34 9.38 -24.52
N LYS A 256 -13.93 10.55 -24.26
CA LYS A 256 -15.10 10.72 -23.39
C LYS A 256 -16.26 9.77 -23.68
N LYS A 257 -16.57 9.55 -24.97
CA LYS A 257 -17.64 8.63 -25.39
C LYS A 257 -17.37 7.18 -24.96
N ASN A 258 -16.11 6.74 -25.08
CA ASN A 258 -15.71 5.38 -24.69
C ASN A 258 -15.72 5.24 -23.16
N ALA A 259 -15.25 6.24 -22.42
CA ALA A 259 -15.33 6.25 -20.96
C ALA A 259 -16.78 6.10 -20.46
N VAL A 260 -17.71 6.91 -21.02
CA VAL A 260 -19.15 6.83 -20.68
C VAL A 260 -19.74 5.47 -21.06
N GLN A 261 -19.38 4.92 -22.23
CA GLN A 261 -19.87 3.60 -22.64
C GLN A 261 -19.36 2.49 -21.70
N THR A 262 -18.10 2.53 -21.28
CA THR A 262 -17.55 1.60 -20.29
C THR A 262 -18.30 1.67 -18.96
N LEU A 263 -18.63 2.87 -18.47
CA LEU A 263 -19.42 3.05 -17.24
C LEU A 263 -20.88 2.58 -17.39
N LYS A 264 -21.48 2.72 -18.57
CA LYS A 264 -22.81 2.13 -18.84
C LYS A 264 -22.75 0.60 -18.79
N ASN A 265 -21.71 0.00 -19.36
CA ASN A 265 -21.51 -1.45 -19.29
C ASN A 265 -21.26 -1.90 -17.84
N TYR A 266 -20.48 -1.13 -17.08
CA TYR A 266 -20.24 -1.35 -15.65
C TYR A 266 -21.55 -1.40 -14.87
N LYS A 267 -22.42 -0.40 -15.04
CA LYS A 267 -23.75 -0.34 -14.42
C LYS A 267 -24.64 -1.53 -14.78
N ILE A 268 -24.61 -2.00 -16.03
CA ILE A 268 -25.37 -3.18 -16.45
C ILE A 268 -24.86 -4.45 -15.75
N LYS A 269 -23.53 -4.59 -15.64
CA LYS A 269 -22.88 -5.78 -15.07
C LYS A 269 -22.96 -5.81 -13.54
N TYR A 270 -22.88 -4.65 -12.89
CA TYR A 270 -22.90 -4.47 -11.45
C TYR A 270 -23.98 -3.44 -11.06
N PRO A 271 -25.27 -3.84 -11.05
CA PRO A 271 -26.38 -2.92 -10.79
C PRO A 271 -26.34 -2.24 -9.42
N GLN A 272 -25.69 -2.85 -8.43
CA GLN A 272 -25.49 -2.24 -7.11
C GLN A 272 -24.59 -0.99 -7.17
N GLU A 273 -23.77 -0.87 -8.21
CA GLU A 273 -22.91 0.30 -8.47
C GLU A 273 -23.56 1.33 -9.41
N ALA A 274 -24.85 1.19 -9.69
CA ALA A 274 -25.54 2.06 -10.64
C ALA A 274 -25.46 3.55 -10.27
N GLU A 275 -25.60 3.89 -8.98
CA GLU A 275 -25.50 5.27 -8.51
C GLU A 275 -24.09 5.84 -8.71
N VAL A 276 -23.05 5.04 -8.41
CA VAL A 276 -21.65 5.40 -8.64
C VAL A 276 -21.40 5.65 -10.12
N ALA A 277 -21.86 4.74 -10.99
CA ALA A 277 -21.71 4.86 -12.43
C ALA A 277 -22.42 6.10 -12.98
N ASP A 278 -23.66 6.36 -12.57
CA ASP A 278 -24.45 7.51 -13.02
C ASP A 278 -23.79 8.83 -12.60
N ARG A 279 -23.28 8.90 -11.36
CA ARG A 279 -22.52 10.05 -10.87
C ARG A 279 -21.28 10.29 -11.74
N LEU A 280 -20.46 9.25 -11.95
CA LEU A 280 -19.23 9.35 -12.74
C LEU A 280 -19.52 9.81 -14.18
N ILE A 281 -20.56 9.25 -14.81
CA ILE A 281 -21.00 9.67 -16.16
C ILE A 281 -21.35 11.16 -16.16
N ALA A 282 -22.17 11.62 -15.22
CA ALA A 282 -22.58 13.03 -15.15
C ALA A 282 -21.39 13.98 -14.94
N GLU A 283 -20.42 13.60 -14.12
CA GLU A 283 -19.22 14.40 -13.84
C GLU A 283 -18.26 14.45 -15.04
N ILE A 284 -18.07 13.33 -15.75
CA ILE A 284 -17.34 13.30 -17.03
C ILE A 284 -18.05 14.17 -18.07
N GLU A 285 -19.37 14.11 -18.11
CA GLU A 285 -20.18 14.85 -19.07
C GLU A 285 -20.20 16.36 -18.84
N LYS A 286 -20.31 16.79 -17.59
CA LYS A 286 -20.65 18.17 -17.23
C LYS A 286 -19.61 18.90 -16.38
N GLN A 287 -18.73 18.18 -15.70
CA GLN A 287 -17.85 18.75 -14.66
C GLN A 287 -16.36 18.64 -14.99
N GLY A 288 -15.99 18.06 -16.13
CA GLY A 288 -14.59 17.94 -16.54
C GLY A 288 -13.79 16.98 -15.65
N ARG A 289 -14.42 15.89 -15.19
CA ARG A 289 -13.71 14.84 -14.45
C ARG A 289 -12.54 14.30 -15.28
N TRP A 290 -11.33 14.34 -14.72
CA TRP A 290 -10.11 13.87 -15.38
C TRP A 290 -9.57 12.55 -14.80
N ASN A 291 -10.10 12.11 -13.65
CA ASN A 291 -9.77 10.82 -13.04
C ASN A 291 -10.99 10.25 -12.27
N VAL A 292 -11.29 8.95 -12.38
CA VAL A 292 -12.45 8.33 -11.70
C VAL A 292 -12.26 8.23 -10.18
N TRP A 293 -11.02 8.24 -9.71
CA TRP A 293 -10.59 8.20 -8.31
C TRP A 293 -10.46 9.59 -7.67
N GLN A 294 -10.57 10.67 -8.46
CA GLN A 294 -10.56 12.02 -7.91
C GLN A 294 -11.82 12.27 -7.06
N VAL A 295 -11.68 13.06 -6.01
CA VAL A 295 -12.82 13.55 -5.21
C VAL A 295 -13.13 14.93 -5.73
N ILE A 296 -14.37 15.11 -6.17
CA ILE A 296 -14.90 16.40 -6.56
C ILE A 296 -15.63 16.91 -5.32
N ALA A 297 -15.13 18.00 -4.73
CA ALA A 297 -15.86 18.66 -3.66
C ALA A 297 -17.21 19.17 -4.22
N PRO A 298 -18.31 19.12 -3.45
CA PRO A 298 -19.56 19.73 -3.88
C PRO A 298 -19.30 21.20 -4.21
N ARG A 299 -19.80 21.68 -5.36
CA ARG A 299 -19.80 23.11 -5.64
C ARG A 299 -20.77 23.75 -4.63
N THR A 300 -20.23 24.53 -3.69
CA THR A 300 -21.00 25.39 -2.79
C THR A 300 -21.68 26.50 -3.57
#